data_AF-A0A350X3G9-F1
#
_entry.id   AF-A0A350X3G9-F1
#
_cell.length_a   1.000
_cell.length_b   1.000
_cell.length_c   1.000
_cell.angle_alpha   90.00
_cell.angle_beta   90.00
_cell.angle_gamma   90.00
#
_symmetry.space_group_name_H-M   'P 1'
#
loop_
_entity.id
_entity.type
_entity.pdbx_description
1 polymer ?
#
loop_
_entity_poly.entity_id
_entity_poly.type
_entity_poly.pdbx_seq_one_letter_code
_entity_poly.pdbx_strand_id
1 'polypeptide(L)'
;MKKIMLLFLLWIPSFYTQAQDIGVYIKADGIYQTDFATEKKLNGGLIFKSPIVNQQGNYVAYTDTENKLYVQELNQEKYSQVVPVDKEVTDYVWSDGQLIFAKSEGGLFMYNPYDGSVTQLINTDAKYAHFVVYDGMLYGTKYVKLKLNHEEINQMVGIVEVNLSTLVDRVLLPYVGNDETKTDIEALGFVPQVAKLSDDGDVLYIWCKVNSGSLNADRVGLGYYDLKKNEFVEVKSVGMLGYSDQLDVNPRNAWEVVLINGEGRIMNENKQLDLLRLPNNELIGLGQSDMIYMTPSFSCNGNKVIFSAGAEQKGTYKPFTTGQNHIYELNLESKESRQLTFEHDVFDFYPTYLSNDSFVFIRRYSNKTLDLIKRDKLGKETIVASNLLSDGDNGYYGHLEIPQVLVIHCGGEV
;
A
#
# COMPACT_ATOMS: atom_id res chain seq x y z
N MET A 1 -36.72 -6.15 57.31
CA MET A 1 -37.02 -5.52 56.00
C MET A 1 -35.77 -5.59 55.13
N LYS A 2 -35.70 -6.57 54.22
CA LYS A 2 -34.61 -6.70 53.25
C LYS A 2 -35.00 -5.94 51.98
N LYS A 3 -34.25 -4.88 51.63
CA LYS A 3 -34.38 -4.21 50.34
C LYS A 3 -33.68 -5.07 49.29
N ILE A 4 -34.46 -5.61 48.36
CA ILE A 4 -33.96 -6.22 47.14
C ILE A 4 -33.70 -5.06 46.17
N MET A 5 -32.43 -4.83 45.83
CA MET A 5 -32.03 -3.90 44.78
C MET A 5 -32.05 -4.67 43.46
N LEU A 6 -33.07 -4.43 42.64
CA LEU A 6 -33.11 -4.94 41.26
C LEU A 6 -32.11 -4.12 40.43
N LEU A 7 -31.02 -4.76 40.01
CA LEU A 7 -30.11 -4.22 38.99
C LEU A 7 -30.72 -4.55 37.62
N PHE A 8 -31.24 -3.55 36.91
CA PHE A 8 -31.54 -3.70 35.49
C PHE A 8 -30.24 -3.61 34.71
N LEU A 9 -29.70 -4.76 34.30
CA LEU A 9 -28.70 -4.85 33.24
C LEU A 9 -29.40 -4.49 31.92
N LEU A 10 -29.25 -3.23 31.50
CA LEU A 10 -29.53 -2.81 30.13
C LEU A 10 -28.51 -3.51 29.22
N TRP A 11 -28.95 -4.62 28.64
CA TRP A 11 -28.26 -5.26 27.53
C TRP A 11 -28.38 -4.31 26.34
N ILE A 12 -27.37 -3.46 26.14
CA ILE A 12 -27.23 -2.72 24.89
C ILE A 12 -26.73 -3.77 23.89
N PRO A 13 -27.53 -4.20 22.91
CA PRO A 13 -27.00 -5.02 21.84
C PRO A 13 -25.88 -4.21 21.18
N SER A 14 -24.66 -4.71 21.30
CA SER A 14 -23.54 -4.28 20.48
C SER A 14 -23.91 -4.65 19.05
N PHE A 15 -24.57 -3.74 18.33
CA PHE A 15 -24.66 -3.84 16.90
C PHE A 15 -23.24 -3.62 16.38
N TYR A 16 -22.50 -4.71 16.18
CA TYR A 16 -21.38 -4.69 15.26
C TYR A 16 -22.00 -4.43 13.88
N THR A 17 -22.06 -3.16 13.50
CA THR A 17 -22.22 -2.82 12.09
C THR A 17 -20.95 -3.32 11.42
N GLN A 18 -21.07 -4.38 10.62
CA GLN A 18 -20.02 -4.82 9.73
C GLN A 18 -19.51 -3.59 8.99
N ALA A 19 -18.20 -3.34 9.08
CA ALA A 19 -17.59 -2.24 8.35
C ALA A 19 -18.00 -2.39 6.87
N GLN A 20 -18.36 -1.29 6.22
CA GLN A 20 -18.75 -1.29 4.82
C GLN A 20 -17.49 -1.19 3.95
N ASP A 21 -17.47 -1.85 2.80
CA ASP A 21 -16.41 -1.61 1.81
C ASP A 21 -16.49 -0.16 1.32
N ILE A 22 -15.36 0.54 1.34
CA ILE A 22 -15.26 1.95 0.92
C ILE A 22 -14.11 2.11 -0.07
N GLY A 23 -14.38 2.83 -1.16
CA GLY A 23 -13.33 3.35 -2.04
C GLY A 23 -13.17 4.86 -1.83
N VAL A 24 -11.93 5.33 -1.71
CA VAL A 24 -11.61 6.77 -1.81
C VAL A 24 -10.67 6.99 -2.97
N TYR A 25 -11.00 7.93 -3.84
CA TYR A 25 -10.25 8.19 -5.07
C TYR A 25 -10.20 9.67 -5.43
N ILE A 26 -9.21 10.00 -6.26
CA ILE A 26 -8.92 11.36 -6.67
C ILE A 26 -9.25 11.56 -8.14
N LYS A 27 -9.85 12.71 -8.44
CA LYS A 27 -10.08 13.25 -9.79
C LYS A 27 -9.38 14.61 -9.89
N ALA A 28 -9.33 15.14 -11.11
CA ALA A 28 -8.74 16.46 -11.38
C ALA A 28 -9.36 17.61 -10.56
N ASP A 29 -10.62 17.47 -10.13
CA ASP A 29 -11.37 18.53 -9.43
C ASP A 29 -11.61 18.24 -7.94
N GLY A 30 -11.06 17.15 -7.39
CA GLY A 30 -11.17 16.83 -5.97
C GLY A 30 -11.02 15.36 -5.61
N ILE A 31 -11.34 15.05 -4.35
CA ILE A 31 -11.34 13.71 -3.77
C ILE A 31 -12.77 13.26 -3.47
N TYR A 32 -13.05 11.98 -3.68
CA TYR A 32 -14.37 11.38 -3.69
C TYR A 32 -14.36 10.07 -2.90
N GLN A 33 -15.50 9.73 -2.29
CA GLN A 33 -15.75 8.42 -1.71
C GLN A 33 -16.82 7.67 -2.50
N THR A 34 -16.79 6.35 -2.44
CA THR A 34 -17.85 5.47 -2.92
C THR A 34 -18.06 4.29 -1.98
N ASP A 35 -19.31 3.88 -1.83
CA ASP A 35 -19.71 2.58 -1.28
C ASP A 35 -19.88 1.50 -2.38
N PHE A 36 -19.34 1.78 -3.57
CA PHE A 36 -19.48 1.00 -4.79
C PHE A 36 -20.93 0.87 -5.31
N ALA A 37 -21.82 1.75 -4.86
CA ALA A 37 -23.16 1.96 -5.41
C ALA A 37 -23.41 3.45 -5.73
N THR A 38 -22.87 4.35 -4.92
CA THR A 38 -23.00 5.79 -5.01
C THR A 38 -21.63 6.47 -4.89
N GLU A 39 -21.47 7.62 -5.54
CA GLU A 39 -20.29 8.48 -5.42
C GLU A 39 -20.67 9.74 -4.63
N LYS A 40 -19.78 10.18 -3.73
CA LYS A 40 -19.90 11.45 -3.01
C LYS A 40 -18.57 12.20 -3.06
N LYS A 41 -18.61 13.46 -3.49
CA LYS A 41 -17.46 14.37 -3.41
C LYS A 41 -17.18 14.71 -1.95
N LEU A 42 -15.94 14.52 -1.52
CA LEU A 42 -15.47 14.81 -0.17
C LEU A 42 -14.92 16.23 -0.08
N ASN A 43 -14.00 16.59 -0.98
CA ASN A 43 -13.35 17.90 -1.02
C ASN A 43 -13.01 18.27 -2.47
N GLY A 44 -12.98 19.56 -2.80
CA GLY A 44 -12.77 20.04 -4.17
C GLY A 44 -11.80 21.21 -4.27
N GLY A 45 -11.32 21.45 -5.50
CA GLY A 45 -10.55 22.65 -5.86
C GLY A 45 -9.03 22.51 -5.80
N LEU A 46 -8.50 21.38 -5.32
CA LEU A 46 -7.07 21.06 -5.34
C LEU A 46 -6.84 19.67 -5.96
N ILE A 47 -5.62 19.45 -6.47
CA ILE A 47 -5.14 18.11 -6.81
C ILE A 47 -4.63 17.48 -5.51
N PHE A 48 -5.27 16.39 -5.10
CA PHE A 48 -4.90 15.63 -3.92
C PHE A 48 -4.10 14.38 -4.28
N LYS A 49 -3.52 13.71 -3.29
CA LYS A 49 -2.77 12.45 -3.42
C LYS A 49 -2.73 11.65 -2.12
N SER A 50 -2.39 10.37 -2.28
CA SER A 50 -2.08 9.38 -1.23
C SER A 50 -3.18 9.16 -0.18
N PRO A 51 -4.45 8.93 -0.59
CA PRO A 51 -5.51 8.72 0.37
C PRO A 51 -5.26 7.45 1.19
N ILE A 52 -5.45 7.52 2.51
CA ILE A 52 -5.46 6.34 3.40
C ILE A 52 -6.68 6.40 4.31
N VAL A 53 -7.39 5.27 4.40
CA VAL A 53 -8.57 5.11 5.25
C VAL A 53 -8.17 4.39 6.53
N ASN A 54 -8.71 4.83 7.68
CA ASN A 54 -8.41 4.19 8.96
C ASN A 54 -9.08 2.81 9.10
N GLN A 55 -8.68 2.03 10.11
CA GLN A 55 -9.18 0.65 10.26
C GLN A 55 -10.71 0.54 10.39
N GLN A 56 -11.38 1.56 10.93
CA GLN A 56 -12.84 1.56 11.12
C GLN A 56 -13.61 2.09 9.90
N GLY A 57 -12.93 2.55 8.85
CA GLY A 57 -13.60 3.07 7.65
C GLY A 57 -14.37 4.38 7.86
N ASN A 58 -14.09 5.13 8.92
CA ASN A 58 -14.81 6.36 9.26
C ASN A 58 -14.00 7.64 9.01
N TYR A 59 -12.69 7.55 8.75
CA TYR A 59 -11.87 8.70 8.38
C TYR A 59 -10.94 8.39 7.21
N VAL A 60 -10.69 9.41 6.38
CA VAL A 60 -9.63 9.41 5.37
C VAL A 60 -8.63 10.53 5.67
N ALA A 61 -7.35 10.21 5.54
CA ALA A 61 -6.26 11.17 5.49
C ALA A 61 -5.72 11.26 4.06
N TYR A 62 -5.37 12.46 3.61
CA TYR A 62 -4.81 12.69 2.27
C TYR A 62 -4.00 13.99 2.24
N THR A 63 -3.19 14.19 1.21
CA THR A 63 -2.38 15.41 1.04
C THR A 63 -2.70 16.15 -0.26
N ASP A 64 -2.43 17.45 -0.32
CA ASP A 64 -2.32 18.19 -1.58
C ASP A 64 -0.91 18.08 -2.20
N THR A 65 -0.71 18.70 -3.37
CA THR A 65 0.60 18.74 -4.03
C THR A 65 1.67 19.54 -3.27
N GLU A 66 1.29 20.36 -2.29
CA GLU A 66 2.18 21.10 -1.38
C GLU A 66 2.43 20.34 -0.06
N ASN A 67 2.01 19.08 0.02
CA ASN A 67 2.13 18.23 1.21
C ASN A 67 1.43 18.79 2.45
N LYS A 68 0.32 19.50 2.28
CA LYS A 68 -0.61 19.81 3.36
C LYS A 68 -1.48 18.60 3.62
N LEU A 69 -1.55 18.17 4.88
CA LEU A 69 -2.30 17.01 5.33
C LEU A 69 -3.72 17.43 5.71
N TYR A 70 -4.69 16.67 5.23
CA TYR A 70 -6.10 16.83 5.50
C TYR A 70 -6.65 15.54 6.09
N VAL A 71 -7.58 15.67 7.04
CA VAL A 71 -8.41 14.58 7.53
C VAL A 71 -9.87 14.92 7.32
N GLN A 72 -10.65 13.91 6.92
CA GLN A 72 -12.07 14.05 6.70
C GLN A 72 -12.83 12.79 7.14
N GLU A 73 -13.97 13.00 7.78
CA GLU A 73 -14.89 11.93 8.15
C GLU A 73 -15.64 11.38 6.93
N LEU A 74 -15.77 10.06 6.86
CA LEU A 74 -16.45 9.32 5.81
C LEU A 74 -17.91 9.02 6.21
N ASN A 75 -18.74 8.64 5.25
CA ASN A 75 -20.11 8.13 5.46
C ASN A 75 -21.11 9.04 6.22
N GLN A 76 -20.78 10.32 6.42
CA GLN A 76 -21.70 11.32 6.96
C GLN A 76 -22.81 11.67 5.93
N GLU A 77 -24.07 11.79 6.35
CA GLU A 77 -25.16 12.25 5.46
C GLU A 77 -25.00 13.72 5.02
N LYS A 78 -24.28 14.53 5.81
CA LYS A 78 -23.97 15.93 5.51
C LYS A 78 -22.52 16.09 5.05
N TYR A 79 -22.19 17.27 4.52
CA TYR A 79 -20.81 17.65 4.25
C TYR A 79 -20.04 17.67 5.57
N SER A 80 -19.15 16.69 5.77
CA SER A 80 -18.19 16.68 6.87
C SER A 80 -17.21 17.84 6.68
N GLN A 81 -16.79 18.49 7.77
CA GLN A 81 -15.75 19.51 7.66
C GLN A 81 -14.41 18.86 7.27
N VAL A 82 -13.74 19.44 6.29
CA VAL A 82 -12.35 19.12 5.99
C VAL A 82 -11.49 19.77 7.06
N VAL A 83 -10.63 19.00 7.72
CA VAL A 83 -9.72 19.51 8.74
C VAL A 83 -8.30 19.53 8.18
N PRO A 84 -7.72 20.71 7.92
CA PRO A 84 -6.28 20.84 7.70
C PRO A 84 -5.54 20.49 9.00
N VAL A 85 -4.63 19.52 8.94
CA VAL A 85 -3.90 19.01 10.11
C VAL A 85 -2.56 19.70 10.26
N ASP A 86 -1.70 19.61 9.23
CA ASP A 86 -0.37 20.24 9.22
C ASP A 86 0.11 20.42 7.76
N LYS A 87 1.28 21.02 7.57
CA LYS A 87 1.97 21.24 6.31
C LYS A 87 3.33 20.56 6.30
N GLU A 88 3.90 20.41 5.11
CA GLU A 88 5.23 19.82 4.91
C GLU A 88 5.33 18.38 5.44
N VAL A 89 4.20 17.65 5.39
CA VAL A 89 4.12 16.25 5.81
C VAL A 89 4.82 15.35 4.80
N THR A 90 5.67 14.45 5.27
CA THR A 90 6.43 13.54 4.39
C THR A 90 5.82 12.15 4.31
N ASP A 91 5.16 11.70 5.38
CA ASP A 91 4.52 10.38 5.45
C ASP A 91 3.53 10.33 6.63
N TYR A 92 2.55 9.43 6.56
CA TYR A 92 1.48 9.28 7.57
C TYR A 92 0.80 7.90 7.52
N VAL A 93 0.32 7.44 8.68
CA VAL A 93 -0.37 6.16 8.84
C VAL A 93 -1.40 6.21 9.98
N TRP A 94 -2.48 5.46 9.85
CA TRP A 94 -3.47 5.28 10.92
C TRP A 94 -3.05 4.19 11.90
N SER A 95 -3.16 4.47 13.21
CA SER A 95 -3.02 3.50 14.29
C SER A 95 -4.02 3.81 15.39
N ASP A 96 -4.79 2.82 15.83
CA ASP A 96 -5.74 2.95 16.95
C ASP A 96 -6.70 4.15 16.83
N GLY A 97 -7.17 4.42 15.60
CA GLY A 97 -8.06 5.55 15.30
C GLY A 97 -7.39 6.92 15.33
N GLN A 98 -6.07 6.99 15.53
CA GLN A 98 -5.26 8.20 15.49
C GLN A 98 -4.36 8.20 14.26
N LEU A 99 -4.01 9.39 13.77
CA LEU A 99 -3.15 9.54 12.62
C LEU A 99 -1.74 9.92 13.07
N ILE A 100 -0.77 9.06 12.81
CA ILE A 100 0.65 9.33 13.06
C ILE A 100 1.25 9.87 11.78
N PHE A 101 2.01 10.97 11.86
CA PHE A 101 2.64 11.59 10.69
C PHE A 101 4.03 12.14 11.00
N ALA A 102 4.84 12.26 9.95
CA ALA A 102 6.18 12.85 9.99
C ALA A 102 6.26 14.11 9.14
N LYS A 103 7.19 15.01 9.48
CA LYS A 103 7.38 16.29 8.79
C LYS A 103 8.76 16.39 8.15
N SER A 104 8.84 17.22 7.12
CA SER A 104 10.08 17.49 6.40
C SER A 104 11.14 18.18 7.26
N GLU A 105 10.73 18.89 8.32
CA GLU A 105 11.62 19.52 9.29
C GLU A 105 12.17 18.54 10.35
N GLY A 106 11.49 17.41 10.56
CA GLY A 106 11.84 16.36 11.52
C GLY A 106 10.70 16.05 12.51
N GLY A 107 10.84 14.92 13.20
CA GLY A 107 9.95 14.49 14.28
C GLY A 107 8.77 13.62 13.84
N LEU A 108 8.07 13.10 14.85
CA LEU A 108 6.83 12.34 14.73
C LEU A 108 5.73 13.05 15.50
N PHE A 109 4.53 13.06 14.92
CA PHE A 109 3.36 13.74 15.44
C PHE A 109 2.15 12.81 15.39
N MET A 110 1.16 13.08 16.22
CA MET A 110 -0.07 12.33 16.31
C MET A 110 -1.25 13.27 16.30
N TYR A 111 -2.19 13.04 15.40
CA TYR A 111 -3.45 13.76 15.29
C TYR A 111 -4.60 12.88 15.77
N ASN A 112 -5.42 13.42 16.67
CA ASN A 112 -6.64 12.79 17.14
C ASN A 112 -7.85 13.38 16.41
N PRO A 113 -8.57 12.62 15.56
CA PRO A 113 -9.71 13.13 14.82
C PRO A 113 -10.93 13.47 15.70
N TYR A 114 -11.01 12.94 16.93
CA TYR A 114 -12.16 13.15 17.81
C TYR A 114 -12.18 14.54 18.44
N ASP A 115 -11.02 15.08 18.83
CA ASP A 115 -10.89 16.40 19.47
C ASP A 115 -10.09 17.39 18.63
N GLY A 116 -9.50 16.96 17.52
CA GLY A 116 -8.69 17.77 16.62
C GLY A 116 -7.30 18.10 17.16
N SER A 117 -6.86 17.48 18.26
CA SER A 117 -5.56 17.77 18.87
C SER A 117 -4.41 17.17 18.06
N VAL A 118 -3.30 17.91 18.02
CA VAL A 118 -2.01 17.45 17.49
C VAL A 118 -1.02 17.39 18.63
N THR A 119 -0.41 16.23 18.84
CA THR A 119 0.63 16.00 19.84
C THR A 119 1.94 15.69 19.15
N GLN A 120 3.02 16.35 19.54
CA GLN A 120 4.36 15.98 19.10
C GLN A 120 4.85 14.79 19.92
N LEU A 121 5.03 13.64 19.27
CA LEU A 121 5.50 12.41 19.90
C LEU A 121 7.03 12.43 20.07
N ILE A 122 7.76 12.71 18.98
CA ILE A 122 9.23 12.80 19.01
C ILE A 122 9.66 14.19 18.53
N ASN A 123 10.35 14.91 19.41
CA ASN A 123 10.93 16.21 19.11
C ASN A 123 12.40 16.07 18.72
N THR A 124 12.65 15.95 17.41
CA THR A 124 13.98 15.80 16.81
C THR A 124 14.00 16.42 15.42
N ASP A 125 15.17 16.77 14.92
CA ASP A 125 15.40 17.17 13.54
C ASP A 125 15.55 15.97 12.58
N ALA A 126 15.58 14.74 13.13
CA ALA A 126 15.57 13.51 12.36
C ALA A 126 14.23 13.33 11.64
N LYS A 127 14.28 12.88 10.39
CA LYS A 127 13.11 12.63 9.55
C LYS A 127 12.73 11.15 9.57
N TYR A 128 11.43 10.89 9.50
CA TYR A 128 10.87 9.55 9.41
C TYR A 128 10.04 9.42 8.12
N ALA A 129 10.16 8.29 7.45
CA ALA A 129 9.42 8.00 6.22
C ALA A 129 9.31 6.50 5.97
N HIS A 130 8.42 6.12 5.07
CA HIS A 130 8.08 4.74 4.72
C HIS A 130 7.83 3.90 5.97
N PHE A 131 6.91 4.37 6.82
CA PHE A 131 6.64 3.73 8.09
C PHE A 131 5.27 3.07 8.18
N VAL A 132 5.24 2.02 8.98
CA VAL A 132 4.04 1.26 9.35
C VAL A 132 3.96 1.21 10.87
N VAL A 133 2.74 1.03 11.40
CA VAL A 133 2.51 0.95 12.84
C VAL A 133 1.67 -0.27 13.16
N TYR A 134 2.05 -1.00 14.20
CA TYR A 134 1.29 -2.11 14.74
C TYR A 134 1.51 -2.20 16.25
N ASP A 135 0.43 -2.33 17.02
CA ASP A 135 0.44 -2.50 18.48
C ASP A 135 1.38 -1.51 19.20
N GLY A 136 1.28 -0.23 18.87
CA GLY A 136 2.09 0.84 19.46
C GLY A 136 3.56 0.86 19.05
N MET A 137 3.97 0.02 18.10
CA MET A 137 5.33 0.00 17.52
C MET A 137 5.31 0.57 16.11
N LEU A 138 6.14 1.58 15.86
CA LEU A 138 6.38 2.11 14.51
C LEU A 138 7.66 1.50 13.94
N TYR A 139 7.60 1.00 12.71
CA TYR A 139 8.75 0.54 11.93
C TYR A 139 8.91 1.43 10.71
N GLY A 140 10.07 2.05 10.52
CA GLY A 140 10.22 3.05 9.47
C GLY A 140 11.65 3.45 9.17
N THR A 141 11.85 4.15 8.05
CA THR A 141 13.15 4.69 7.71
C THR A 141 13.44 5.96 8.52
N LYS A 142 14.60 6.01 9.18
CA LYS A 142 15.08 7.21 9.87
C LYS A 142 16.22 7.88 9.10
N TYR A 143 16.17 9.19 8.99
CA TYR A 143 17.25 10.04 8.48
C TYR A 143 17.68 11.03 9.55
N VAL A 144 18.98 11.23 9.71
CA VAL A 144 19.55 12.25 10.60
C VAL A 144 20.17 13.36 9.76
N LYS A 145 20.08 14.61 10.23
CA LYS A 145 20.76 15.73 9.60
C LYS A 145 22.23 15.72 10.00
N LEU A 146 23.11 15.76 9.02
CA LEU A 146 24.54 15.95 9.20
C LEU A 146 24.96 17.25 8.55
N LYS A 147 25.86 17.98 9.21
CA LYS A 147 26.49 19.18 8.65
C LYS A 147 27.90 18.84 8.19
N LEU A 148 28.11 18.77 6.88
CA LEU A 148 29.39 18.49 6.25
C LEU A 148 29.76 19.68 5.35
N ASN A 149 30.93 20.28 5.58
CA ASN A 149 31.47 21.37 4.75
C ASN A 149 30.49 22.52 4.44
N HIS A 150 29.72 22.97 5.44
CA HIS A 150 28.67 24.00 5.32
C HIS A 150 27.40 23.59 4.56
N GLU A 151 27.28 22.33 4.14
CA GLU A 151 26.06 21.75 3.58
C GLU A 151 25.35 20.87 4.62
N GLU A 152 24.02 20.91 4.61
CA GLU A 152 23.19 20.01 5.40
C GLU A 152 22.73 18.85 4.52
N ILE A 153 23.09 17.63 4.92
CA ILE A 153 22.66 16.40 4.24
C ILE A 153 21.78 15.58 5.17
N ASN A 154 20.79 14.88 4.61
CA ASN A 154 20.02 13.87 5.33
C ASN A 154 20.69 12.53 5.12
N GLN A 155 21.33 12.00 6.16
CA GLN A 155 21.95 10.68 6.15
C GLN A 155 20.95 9.64 6.62
N MET A 156 20.71 8.61 5.82
CA MET A 156 19.89 7.47 6.22
C MET A 156 20.61 6.67 7.32
N VAL A 157 19.86 6.32 8.37
CA VAL A 157 20.32 5.45 9.46
C VAL A 157 19.98 3.99 9.19
N GLY A 158 18.81 3.75 8.58
CA GLY A 158 18.26 2.42 8.36
C GLY A 158 16.77 2.37 8.71
N ILE A 159 16.23 1.15 8.83
CA ILE A 159 14.93 0.92 9.45
C ILE A 159 15.11 0.95 10.96
N VAL A 160 14.33 1.79 11.62
CA VAL A 160 14.20 1.85 13.07
C VAL A 160 12.88 1.25 13.50
N GLU A 161 12.86 0.72 14.71
CA GLU A 161 11.62 0.56 15.45
C GLU A 161 11.52 1.66 16.52
N VAL A 162 10.31 2.11 16.80
CA VAL A 162 10.00 3.11 17.81
C VAL A 162 8.84 2.61 18.64
N ASN A 163 9.06 2.47 19.95
CA ASN A 163 7.94 2.24 20.87
C ASN A 163 7.24 3.57 21.13
N LEU A 164 5.99 3.72 20.70
CA LEU A 164 5.27 4.99 20.76
C LEU A 164 4.85 5.38 22.19
N SER A 165 4.85 4.44 23.14
CA SER A 165 4.56 4.71 24.56
C SER A 165 5.79 5.20 25.33
N THR A 166 6.97 4.65 25.04
CA THR A 166 8.23 5.04 25.71
C THR A 166 9.05 6.04 24.92
N LEU A 167 8.72 6.25 23.64
CA LEU A 167 9.42 7.12 22.69
C LEU A 167 10.90 6.77 22.52
N VAL A 168 11.23 5.51 22.74
CA VAL A 168 12.58 4.98 22.54
C VAL A 168 12.64 4.41 21.13
N ASP A 169 13.63 4.83 20.36
CA ASP A 169 13.95 4.23 19.07
C ASP A 169 15.21 3.37 19.13
N ARG A 170 15.23 2.31 18.31
CA ARG A 170 16.43 1.51 18.05
C ARG A 170 16.53 1.18 16.57
N VAL A 171 17.75 1.04 16.08
CA VAL A 171 17.99 0.59 14.70
C VAL A 171 17.67 -0.90 14.63
N LEU A 172 16.67 -1.24 13.83
CA LEU A 172 16.26 -2.62 13.56
C LEU A 172 17.13 -3.23 12.46
N LEU A 173 17.34 -2.46 11.38
CA LEU A 173 18.15 -2.88 10.24
C LEU A 173 18.94 -1.68 9.70
N PRO A 174 20.28 -1.67 9.80
CA PRO A 174 21.08 -0.50 9.47
C PRO A 174 21.20 -0.28 7.97
N TYR A 175 21.30 0.99 7.58
CA TYR A 175 21.85 1.38 6.28
C TYR A 175 23.33 1.01 6.20
N VAL A 176 23.76 0.53 5.04
CA VAL A 176 25.17 0.30 4.72
C VAL A 176 25.53 1.15 3.50
N GLY A 177 26.55 2.00 3.65
CA GLY A 177 27.05 2.84 2.57
C GLY A 177 27.82 2.07 1.50
N ASN A 178 28.24 2.78 0.45
CA ASN A 178 29.11 2.19 -0.57
C ASN A 178 30.45 1.77 0.02
N ASP A 179 30.99 0.65 -0.48
CA ASP A 179 32.32 0.16 -0.17
C ASP A 179 33.21 0.29 -1.41
N GLU A 180 34.04 1.33 -1.44
CA GLU A 180 34.94 1.64 -2.56
C GLU A 180 36.05 0.57 -2.76
N THR A 181 36.21 -0.35 -1.81
CA THR A 181 37.19 -1.45 -1.93
C THR A 181 36.65 -2.65 -2.71
N LYS A 182 35.34 -2.69 -2.96
CA LYS A 182 34.67 -3.73 -3.74
C LYS A 182 34.25 -3.20 -5.12
N THR A 183 34.01 -4.10 -6.07
CA THR A 183 33.62 -3.74 -7.45
C THR A 183 32.34 -4.43 -7.94
N ASP A 184 31.73 -5.27 -7.10
CA ASP A 184 30.50 -5.99 -7.40
C ASP A 184 29.27 -5.27 -6.78
N ILE A 185 28.10 -5.91 -6.83
CA ILE A 185 26.88 -5.32 -6.28
C ILE A 185 26.97 -5.07 -4.76
N GLU A 186 27.81 -5.81 -4.04
CA GLU A 186 28.06 -5.57 -2.61
C GLU A 186 28.75 -4.23 -2.35
N ALA A 187 29.49 -3.71 -3.34
CA ALA A 187 30.11 -2.38 -3.28
C ALA A 187 29.08 -1.24 -3.17
N LEU A 188 27.83 -1.50 -3.57
CA LEU A 188 26.76 -0.50 -3.59
C LEU A 188 26.01 -0.41 -2.25
N GLY A 189 26.44 -1.16 -1.23
CA GLY A 189 25.87 -1.12 0.10
C GLY A 189 24.43 -1.64 0.15
N PHE A 190 23.69 -1.20 1.18
CA PHE A 190 22.36 -1.70 1.50
C PHE A 190 21.47 -0.57 2.02
N VAL A 191 20.30 -0.42 1.39
CA VAL A 191 19.34 0.65 1.63
C VAL A 191 17.99 0.01 2.01
N PRO A 192 17.84 -0.50 3.25
CA PRO A 192 16.62 -1.20 3.65
C PRO A 192 15.43 -0.23 3.73
N GLN A 193 14.30 -0.60 3.15
CA GLN A 193 13.06 0.16 3.25
C GLN A 193 11.90 -0.79 3.56
N VAL A 194 10.96 -0.36 4.40
CA VAL A 194 9.75 -1.13 4.66
C VAL A 194 8.96 -1.28 3.37
N ALA A 195 8.64 -2.53 3.02
CA ALA A 195 7.77 -2.86 1.89
C ALA A 195 6.32 -3.00 2.37
N LYS A 196 6.11 -3.85 3.39
CA LYS A 196 4.79 -4.17 3.95
C LYS A 196 4.95 -4.82 5.33
N LEU A 197 3.91 -4.74 6.16
CA LEU A 197 3.79 -5.47 7.41
C LEU A 197 2.64 -6.48 7.29
N SER A 198 2.80 -7.67 7.87
CA SER A 198 1.69 -8.63 7.96
C SER A 198 0.60 -8.14 8.91
N ASP A 199 -0.65 -8.56 8.67
CA ASP A 199 -1.82 -8.12 9.45
C ASP A 199 -1.73 -8.48 10.95
N ASP A 200 -0.99 -9.54 11.28
CA ASP A 200 -0.72 -9.98 12.66
C ASP A 200 0.54 -9.34 13.28
N GLY A 201 1.26 -8.50 12.53
CA GLY A 201 2.47 -7.84 13.00
C GLY A 201 3.68 -8.76 13.22
N ASP A 202 3.65 -10.00 12.75
CA ASP A 202 4.75 -10.96 12.96
C ASP A 202 5.93 -10.78 11.99
N VAL A 203 5.66 -10.33 10.76
CA VAL A 203 6.64 -10.29 9.67
C VAL A 203 6.65 -8.92 9.00
N LEU A 204 7.82 -8.26 9.04
CA LEU A 204 8.08 -7.03 8.29
C LEU A 204 8.81 -7.36 6.99
N TYR A 205 8.14 -7.15 5.85
CA TYR A 205 8.74 -7.30 4.53
C TYR A 205 9.56 -6.06 4.17
N ILE A 206 10.75 -6.28 3.61
CA ILE A 206 11.77 -5.23 3.42
C ILE A 206 12.26 -5.25 1.97
N TRP A 207 12.16 -4.09 1.32
CA TRP A 207 12.85 -3.84 0.07
C TRP A 207 14.36 -3.77 0.30
N CYS A 208 15.08 -4.70 -0.31
CA CYS A 208 16.53 -4.79 -0.25
C CYS A 208 17.13 -3.96 -1.40
N LYS A 209 17.10 -2.64 -1.26
CA LYS A 209 17.65 -1.71 -2.24
C LYS A 209 19.15 -1.52 -2.04
N VAL A 210 19.81 -1.02 -3.08
CA VAL A 210 21.22 -0.60 -3.06
C VAL A 210 21.35 0.89 -3.33
N ASN A 211 22.53 1.49 -3.15
CA ASN A 211 22.78 2.91 -3.46
C ASN A 211 22.93 3.15 -4.98
N SER A 212 21.98 2.65 -5.78
CA SER A 212 21.92 2.86 -7.23
C SER A 212 20.48 2.97 -7.70
N GLY A 213 20.08 4.17 -8.11
CA GLY A 213 18.74 4.41 -8.66
C GLY A 213 18.46 3.58 -9.92
N SER A 214 19.47 3.37 -10.77
CA SER A 214 19.28 2.55 -11.98
C SER A 214 19.08 1.08 -11.65
N LEU A 215 19.87 0.51 -10.74
CA LEU A 215 19.68 -0.89 -10.36
C LEU A 215 18.34 -1.08 -9.66
N ASN A 216 17.97 -0.19 -8.73
CA ASN A 216 16.67 -0.25 -8.06
C ASN A 216 15.49 -0.06 -9.02
N ALA A 217 15.68 0.54 -10.20
CA ALA A 217 14.65 0.62 -11.23
C ALA A 217 14.51 -0.69 -12.02
N ASP A 218 15.57 -1.49 -12.14
CA ASP A 218 15.57 -2.76 -12.88
C ASP A 218 15.31 -3.97 -11.97
N ARG A 219 15.73 -3.91 -10.71
CA ARG A 219 15.59 -4.99 -9.74
C ARG A 219 15.80 -4.50 -8.31
N VAL A 220 14.89 -4.87 -7.43
CA VAL A 220 14.96 -4.75 -5.98
C VAL A 220 14.79 -6.13 -5.38
N GLY A 221 15.67 -6.52 -4.46
CA GLY A 221 15.50 -7.76 -3.70
C GLY A 221 14.40 -7.64 -2.65
N LEU A 222 13.89 -8.76 -2.17
CA LEU A 222 12.97 -8.82 -1.05
C LEU A 222 13.65 -9.55 0.12
N GLY A 223 13.45 -9.03 1.33
CA GLY A 223 13.79 -9.70 2.57
C GLY A 223 12.62 -9.63 3.55
N TYR A 224 12.75 -10.33 4.67
CA TYR A 224 11.80 -10.25 5.75
C TYR A 224 12.53 -10.16 7.10
N TYR A 225 11.88 -9.51 8.05
CA TYR A 225 12.27 -9.47 9.44
C TYR A 225 11.24 -10.25 10.25
N ASP A 226 11.66 -11.33 10.90
CA ASP A 226 10.86 -12.05 11.89
C ASP A 226 10.89 -11.22 13.19
N LEU A 227 9.79 -10.54 13.49
CA LEU A 227 9.72 -9.64 14.65
C LEU A 227 9.72 -10.41 15.99
N LYS A 228 9.30 -11.68 15.98
CA LYS A 228 9.34 -12.55 17.17
C LYS A 228 10.74 -13.09 17.44
N LYS A 229 11.50 -13.44 16.40
CA LYS A 229 12.88 -13.94 16.52
C LYS A 229 13.95 -12.85 16.47
N ASN A 230 13.57 -11.63 16.09
CA ASN A 230 14.48 -10.51 15.90
C ASN A 230 15.59 -10.83 14.88
N GLU A 231 15.20 -11.38 13.74
CA GLU A 231 16.11 -11.89 12.70
C GLU A 231 15.69 -11.39 11.32
N PHE A 232 16.66 -10.87 10.57
CA PHE A 232 16.50 -10.47 9.17
C PHE A 232 17.03 -11.56 8.24
N VAL A 233 16.26 -11.87 7.19
CA VAL A 233 16.67 -12.81 6.13
C VAL A 233 16.38 -12.19 4.76
N GLU A 234 17.42 -12.10 3.93
CA GLU A 234 17.28 -11.73 2.52
C GLU A 234 16.87 -12.96 1.67
N VAL A 235 15.88 -12.79 0.81
CA VAL A 235 15.36 -13.84 -0.07
C VAL A 235 16.01 -13.71 -1.45
N LYS A 236 17.16 -14.39 -1.63
CA LYS A 236 18.01 -14.27 -2.82
C LYS A 236 17.36 -14.68 -4.15
N SER A 237 16.31 -15.50 -4.09
CA SER A 237 15.56 -15.95 -5.28
C SER A 237 14.61 -14.89 -5.84
N VAL A 238 14.41 -13.77 -5.13
CA VAL A 238 13.50 -12.70 -5.54
C VAL A 238 14.29 -11.53 -6.13
N GLY A 239 13.79 -11.02 -7.25
CA GLY A 239 14.22 -9.77 -7.84
C GLY A 239 13.03 -9.16 -8.58
N MET A 240 12.56 -7.99 -8.14
CA MET A 240 11.31 -7.43 -8.62
C MET A 240 11.37 -5.91 -8.72
N LEU A 241 10.33 -5.29 -9.29
CA LEU A 241 10.18 -3.84 -9.25
C LEU A 241 9.70 -3.43 -7.85
N GLY A 242 10.39 -2.47 -7.22
CA GLY A 242 10.13 -2.04 -5.85
C GLY A 242 8.91 -1.13 -5.70
N TYR A 243 7.79 -1.47 -6.33
CA TYR A 243 6.51 -0.78 -6.18
C TYR A 243 5.61 -1.55 -5.20
N SER A 244 4.82 -0.82 -4.42
CA SER A 244 3.94 -1.42 -3.39
C SER A 244 2.84 -2.31 -3.95
N ASP A 245 2.53 -2.16 -5.24
CA ASP A 245 1.53 -2.94 -5.96
C ASP A 245 2.11 -4.18 -6.66
N GLN A 246 3.38 -4.50 -6.46
CA GLN A 246 3.99 -5.73 -7.00
C GLN A 246 3.98 -6.89 -6.01
N LEU A 247 3.46 -6.71 -4.80
CA LEU A 247 3.26 -7.79 -3.83
C LEU A 247 2.00 -7.59 -3.00
N ASP A 248 1.50 -8.70 -2.46
CA ASP A 248 0.48 -8.70 -1.42
C ASP A 248 0.74 -9.80 -0.40
N VAL A 249 0.47 -9.53 0.87
CA VAL A 249 0.73 -10.47 1.98
C VAL A 249 -0.57 -11.20 2.27
N ASN A 250 -0.50 -12.52 2.53
CA ASN A 250 -1.69 -13.31 2.81
C ASN A 250 -2.32 -12.83 4.14
N PRO A 251 -3.59 -12.36 4.13
CA PRO A 251 -4.23 -11.80 5.32
C PRO A 251 -4.49 -12.84 6.42
N ARG A 252 -4.31 -14.14 6.11
CA ARG A 252 -4.48 -15.25 7.06
C ARG A 252 -3.16 -15.96 7.39
N ASN A 253 -2.05 -15.55 6.78
CA ASN A 253 -0.76 -16.16 6.98
C ASN A 253 0.38 -15.19 6.66
N ALA A 254 0.96 -14.58 7.71
CA ALA A 254 2.07 -13.64 7.57
C ALA A 254 3.31 -14.17 6.83
N TRP A 255 3.44 -15.49 6.74
CA TRP A 255 4.58 -16.19 6.15
C TRP A 255 4.37 -16.52 4.66
N GLU A 256 3.30 -16.01 4.05
CA GLU A 256 3.01 -16.16 2.63
C GLU A 256 2.79 -14.80 1.97
N VAL A 257 3.49 -14.57 0.86
CA VAL A 257 3.37 -13.36 0.04
C VAL A 257 3.27 -13.77 -1.42
N VAL A 258 2.30 -13.19 -2.13
CA VAL A 258 2.24 -13.29 -3.59
C VAL A 258 2.95 -12.08 -4.17
N LEU A 259 3.78 -12.29 -5.19
CA LEU A 259 4.60 -11.23 -5.76
C LEU A 259 4.78 -11.38 -7.26
N ILE A 260 5.10 -10.26 -7.90
CA ILE A 260 5.50 -10.21 -9.31
C ILE A 260 7.02 -10.23 -9.37
N ASN A 261 7.58 -11.42 -9.57
CA ASN A 261 9.01 -11.61 -9.68
C ASN A 261 9.49 -11.33 -11.11
N GLY A 262 10.68 -10.78 -11.25
CA GLY A 262 11.27 -10.51 -12.55
C GLY A 262 12.06 -9.21 -12.61
N GLU A 263 13.13 -9.25 -13.40
CA GLU A 263 14.03 -8.12 -13.61
C GLU A 263 13.61 -7.26 -14.81
N GLY A 264 14.23 -6.09 -14.92
CA GLY A 264 14.03 -5.13 -15.99
C GLY A 264 12.91 -4.15 -15.64
N ARG A 265 13.21 -2.84 -15.80
CA ARG A 265 12.31 -1.75 -15.43
C ARG A 265 10.92 -1.80 -16.04
N ILE A 266 10.76 -2.44 -17.20
CA ILE A 266 9.52 -2.50 -17.96
C ILE A 266 8.53 -3.50 -17.33
N MET A 267 7.35 -3.01 -16.95
CA MET A 267 6.32 -3.79 -16.27
C MET A 267 5.70 -4.90 -17.13
N ASN A 268 5.73 -4.77 -18.46
CA ASN A 268 5.16 -5.75 -19.41
C ASN A 268 6.20 -6.69 -20.05
N GLU A 269 7.37 -6.86 -19.41
CA GLU A 269 8.45 -7.72 -19.86
C GLU A 269 9.04 -8.52 -18.68
N ASN A 270 9.30 -9.82 -18.87
CA ASN A 270 9.98 -10.67 -17.90
C ASN A 270 9.41 -10.58 -16.47
N LYS A 271 8.08 -10.69 -16.31
CA LYS A 271 7.38 -10.65 -15.02
C LYS A 271 6.55 -11.92 -14.83
N GLN A 272 6.73 -12.57 -13.69
CA GLN A 272 6.13 -13.84 -13.32
C GLN A 272 5.35 -13.69 -12.02
N LEU A 273 4.22 -14.39 -11.90
CA LEU A 273 3.48 -14.48 -10.64
C LEU A 273 4.03 -15.64 -9.80
N ASP A 274 4.55 -15.32 -8.63
CA ASP A 274 5.09 -16.31 -7.69
C ASP A 274 4.41 -16.19 -6.31
N LEU A 275 4.27 -17.34 -5.63
CA LEU A 275 4.00 -17.41 -4.20
C LEU A 275 5.30 -17.70 -3.47
N LEU A 276 5.71 -16.80 -2.60
CA LEU A 276 6.83 -17.02 -1.69
C LEU A 276 6.31 -17.48 -0.33
N ARG A 277 6.79 -18.64 0.12
CA ARG A 277 6.58 -19.17 1.46
C ARG A 277 7.84 -18.97 2.30
N LEU A 278 7.62 -18.51 3.53
CA LEU A 278 8.63 -18.27 4.54
C LEU A 278 8.41 -19.24 5.71
N PRO A 279 9.42 -19.54 6.54
CA PRO A 279 10.81 -19.07 6.46
C PRO A 279 11.70 -19.93 5.53
N ASN A 280 11.14 -20.94 4.85
CA ASN A 280 11.92 -21.85 3.99
C ASN A 280 12.39 -21.22 2.66
N ASN A 281 11.96 -19.99 2.37
CA ASN A 281 12.24 -19.26 1.13
C ASN A 281 11.83 -20.05 -0.12
N GLU A 282 10.74 -20.82 -0.02
CA GLU A 282 10.21 -21.60 -1.14
C GLU A 282 9.44 -20.67 -2.09
N LEU A 283 9.94 -20.56 -3.31
CA LEU A 283 9.33 -19.75 -4.37
C LEU A 283 8.59 -20.67 -5.35
N ILE A 284 7.28 -20.50 -5.44
CA ILE A 284 6.39 -21.35 -6.24
C ILE A 284 5.83 -20.53 -7.40
N GLY A 285 6.21 -20.89 -8.63
CA GLY A 285 5.63 -20.31 -9.83
C GLY A 285 4.14 -20.63 -9.95
N LEU A 286 3.32 -19.58 -10.07
CA LEU A 286 1.87 -19.66 -10.24
C LEU A 286 1.42 -19.33 -11.67
N GLY A 287 2.26 -18.63 -12.43
CA GLY A 287 1.96 -18.18 -13.78
C GLY A 287 2.14 -19.24 -14.89
N GLN A 288 1.54 -18.94 -16.04
CA GLN A 288 1.77 -19.54 -17.35
C GLN A 288 2.95 -18.86 -18.03
N SER A 289 3.71 -19.61 -18.84
CA SER A 289 5.01 -19.17 -19.38
C SER A 289 4.97 -18.07 -20.44
N ASP A 290 3.80 -17.77 -21.01
CA ASP A 290 3.60 -16.81 -22.11
C ASP A 290 2.86 -15.54 -21.67
N MET A 291 2.61 -15.40 -20.37
CA MET A 291 1.94 -14.25 -19.78
C MET A 291 2.89 -13.42 -18.94
N ILE A 292 2.59 -12.13 -18.88
CA ILE A 292 3.19 -11.16 -17.97
C ILE A 292 2.15 -10.77 -16.93
N TYR A 293 2.58 -10.78 -15.68
CA TYR A 293 1.74 -10.59 -14.50
C TYR A 293 1.98 -9.23 -13.87
N MET A 294 0.92 -8.64 -13.31
CA MET A 294 0.94 -7.34 -12.64
C MET A 294 -0.09 -7.34 -11.50
N THR A 295 0.19 -6.54 -10.47
CA THR A 295 -0.78 -6.15 -9.44
C THR A 295 -1.56 -7.32 -8.83
N PRO A 296 -0.89 -8.26 -8.13
CA PRO A 296 -1.55 -9.37 -7.47
C PRO A 296 -2.19 -8.91 -6.15
N SER A 297 -3.30 -9.55 -5.77
CA SER A 297 -3.95 -9.31 -4.49
C SER A 297 -4.63 -10.58 -3.97
N PHE A 298 -4.51 -10.84 -2.66
CA PHE A 298 -5.17 -11.95 -1.98
C PHE A 298 -6.65 -11.67 -1.76
N SER A 299 -7.46 -12.73 -1.79
CA SER A 299 -8.80 -12.71 -1.19
C SER A 299 -8.72 -12.57 0.33
N CYS A 300 -9.78 -12.06 0.97
CA CYS A 300 -9.81 -11.86 2.42
C CYS A 300 -9.61 -13.15 3.25
N ASN A 301 -9.86 -14.32 2.65
CA ASN A 301 -9.61 -15.63 3.25
C ASN A 301 -8.24 -16.23 2.88
N GLY A 302 -7.43 -15.56 2.06
CA GLY A 302 -6.09 -15.98 1.68
C GLY A 302 -6.00 -17.14 0.68
N ASN A 303 -7.13 -17.70 0.23
CA ASN A 303 -7.13 -18.93 -0.58
C ASN A 303 -7.09 -18.68 -2.09
N LYS A 304 -7.27 -17.43 -2.52
CA LYS A 304 -7.26 -17.03 -3.93
C LYS A 304 -6.40 -15.80 -4.13
N VAL A 305 -5.91 -15.66 -5.36
CA VAL A 305 -5.21 -14.47 -5.82
C VAL A 305 -5.92 -13.94 -7.05
N ILE A 306 -6.23 -12.65 -7.05
CA ILE A 306 -6.66 -11.91 -8.23
C ILE A 306 -5.50 -11.07 -8.75
N PHE A 307 -5.32 -10.97 -10.05
CA PHE A 307 -4.19 -10.26 -10.65
C PHE A 307 -4.53 -9.80 -12.07
N SER A 308 -3.72 -8.87 -12.59
CA SER A 308 -3.74 -8.48 -14.00
C SER A 308 -2.71 -9.28 -14.75
N ALA A 309 -3.04 -9.75 -15.94
CA ALA A 309 -2.07 -10.40 -16.80
C ALA A 309 -2.38 -10.22 -18.29
N GLY A 310 -1.33 -10.35 -19.10
CA GLY A 310 -1.39 -10.14 -20.54
C GLY A 310 -0.27 -10.82 -21.31
N ALA A 311 -0.31 -10.75 -22.64
CA ALA A 311 0.75 -11.32 -23.47
C ALA A 311 2.06 -10.53 -23.31
N GLU A 312 3.19 -11.23 -23.28
CA GLU A 312 4.51 -10.59 -23.22
C GLU A 312 4.81 -9.76 -24.48
N GLN A 313 5.32 -8.54 -24.30
CA GLN A 313 5.76 -7.68 -25.41
C GLN A 313 7.26 -7.40 -25.32
N LYS A 314 8.09 -8.16 -26.04
CA LYS A 314 9.54 -7.98 -26.00
C LYS A 314 10.02 -6.82 -26.87
N GLY A 315 10.81 -5.92 -26.30
CA GLY A 315 11.65 -4.98 -27.04
C GLY A 315 10.89 -3.83 -27.71
N THR A 316 9.60 -3.66 -27.40
CA THR A 316 8.81 -2.50 -27.82
C THR A 316 8.25 -1.81 -26.58
N TYR A 317 8.76 -0.62 -26.27
CA TYR A 317 8.23 0.18 -25.17
C TYR A 317 6.87 0.80 -25.55
N LYS A 318 5.80 0.05 -25.31
CA LYS A 318 4.41 0.48 -25.45
C LYS A 318 3.64 0.14 -24.17
N PRO A 319 3.79 0.96 -23.12
CA PRO A 319 3.08 0.72 -21.87
C PRO A 319 1.57 0.79 -22.12
N PHE A 320 0.80 -0.08 -21.45
CA PHE A 320 -0.67 -0.09 -21.49
C PHE A 320 -1.30 -0.29 -22.88
N THR A 321 -0.81 -1.26 -23.67
CA THR A 321 -1.45 -1.60 -24.95
C THR A 321 -2.84 -2.20 -24.71
N THR A 322 -3.90 -1.56 -25.23
CA THR A 322 -5.27 -2.04 -25.05
C THR A 322 -5.48 -3.42 -25.68
N GLY A 323 -6.41 -4.18 -25.10
CA GLY A 323 -6.74 -5.55 -25.52
C GLY A 323 -5.72 -6.60 -25.11
N GLN A 324 -4.70 -6.24 -24.34
CA GLN A 324 -3.64 -7.16 -23.96
C GLN A 324 -3.62 -7.54 -22.48
N ASN A 325 -4.24 -6.76 -21.59
CA ASN A 325 -4.32 -7.09 -20.16
C ASN A 325 -5.77 -7.26 -19.70
N HIS A 326 -5.98 -8.34 -18.97
CA HIS A 326 -7.25 -8.69 -18.35
C HIS A 326 -7.05 -9.05 -16.88
N ILE A 327 -8.15 -9.12 -16.14
CA ILE A 327 -8.13 -9.62 -14.76
C ILE A 327 -8.32 -11.14 -14.76
N TYR A 328 -7.55 -11.82 -13.93
CA TYR A 328 -7.61 -13.26 -13.71
C TYR A 328 -7.72 -13.55 -12.22
N GLU A 329 -8.31 -14.69 -11.89
CA GLU A 329 -8.32 -15.24 -10.53
C GLU A 329 -7.71 -16.65 -10.56
N LEU A 330 -6.86 -16.92 -9.57
CA LEU A 330 -6.24 -18.22 -9.31
C LEU A 330 -6.69 -18.74 -7.95
N ASN A 331 -7.13 -19.99 -7.91
CA ASN A 331 -7.29 -20.74 -6.66
C ASN A 331 -5.96 -21.40 -6.28
N LEU A 332 -5.47 -21.16 -5.06
CA LEU A 332 -4.15 -21.65 -4.64
C LEU A 332 -4.11 -23.17 -4.36
N GLU A 333 -5.24 -23.77 -4.00
CA GLU A 333 -5.36 -25.20 -3.74
C GLU A 333 -5.43 -26.00 -5.05
N SER A 334 -6.37 -25.65 -5.93
CA SER A 334 -6.54 -26.36 -7.21
C SER A 334 -5.52 -25.96 -8.27
N LYS A 335 -4.86 -24.80 -8.10
CA LYS A 335 -4.00 -24.15 -9.10
C LYS A 335 -4.72 -23.81 -10.40
N GLU A 336 -6.05 -23.76 -10.38
CA GLU A 336 -6.86 -23.38 -11.54
C GLU A 336 -6.92 -21.86 -11.65
N SER A 337 -6.57 -21.35 -12.83
CA SER A 337 -6.66 -19.94 -13.18
C SER A 337 -7.78 -19.72 -14.19
N ARG A 338 -8.51 -18.61 -14.04
CA ARG A 338 -9.58 -18.20 -14.96
C ARG A 338 -9.52 -16.70 -15.26
N GLN A 339 -9.74 -16.34 -16.53
CA GLN A 339 -9.94 -14.97 -16.94
C GLN A 339 -11.33 -14.48 -16.49
N LEU A 340 -11.39 -13.25 -15.97
CA LEU A 340 -12.61 -12.64 -15.42
C LEU A 340 -13.12 -11.47 -16.26
N THR A 341 -12.26 -10.74 -16.96
CA THR A 341 -12.66 -9.62 -17.83
C THR A 341 -12.35 -9.93 -19.30
N PHE A 342 -13.17 -9.43 -20.22
CA PHE A 342 -13.13 -9.83 -21.63
C PHE A 342 -13.18 -8.66 -22.62
N GLU A 343 -13.18 -7.42 -22.14
CA GLU A 343 -13.28 -6.26 -23.02
C GLU A 343 -12.01 -6.05 -23.85
N HIS A 344 -12.19 -5.78 -25.15
CA HIS A 344 -11.11 -5.87 -26.13
C HIS A 344 -10.33 -4.58 -26.39
N ASP A 345 -10.87 -3.40 -26.07
CA ASP A 345 -10.19 -2.10 -26.28
C ASP A 345 -9.87 -1.38 -24.96
N VAL A 346 -9.40 -2.16 -23.99
CA VAL A 346 -9.10 -1.68 -22.64
C VAL A 346 -7.84 -2.35 -22.09
N PHE A 347 -7.29 -1.78 -21.02
CA PHE A 347 -6.24 -2.39 -20.22
C PHE A 347 -6.74 -2.45 -18.77
N ASP A 348 -7.02 -3.66 -18.28
CA ASP A 348 -7.55 -3.87 -16.93
C ASP A 348 -6.42 -4.25 -15.95
N PHE A 349 -6.31 -3.53 -14.83
CA PHE A 349 -5.24 -3.73 -13.85
C PHE A 349 -5.62 -3.30 -12.45
N TYR A 350 -4.73 -3.55 -11.49
CA TYR A 350 -4.92 -3.21 -10.07
C TYR A 350 -6.24 -3.78 -9.49
N PRO A 351 -6.50 -5.10 -9.60
CA PRO A 351 -7.67 -5.70 -9.00
C PRO A 351 -7.56 -5.75 -7.48
N THR A 352 -8.68 -5.57 -6.78
CA THR A 352 -8.77 -5.71 -5.32
C THR A 352 -10.11 -6.33 -4.96
N TYR A 353 -10.08 -7.36 -4.11
CA TYR A 353 -11.30 -7.98 -3.60
C TYR A 353 -12.10 -7.02 -2.73
N LEU A 354 -13.41 -7.21 -2.72
CA LEU A 354 -14.34 -6.63 -1.75
C LEU A 354 -14.79 -7.72 -0.77
N SER A 355 -15.41 -7.34 0.35
CA SER A 355 -15.85 -8.26 1.41
C SER A 355 -16.81 -9.37 0.97
N ASN A 356 -17.47 -9.23 -0.19
CA ASN A 356 -18.57 -10.09 -0.64
C ASN A 356 -18.25 -10.92 -1.90
N ASP A 357 -16.98 -11.30 -2.09
CA ASP A 357 -16.45 -11.99 -3.28
C ASP A 357 -16.63 -11.23 -4.61
N SER A 358 -17.11 -9.99 -4.58
CA SER A 358 -16.96 -9.05 -5.70
C SER A 358 -15.54 -8.49 -5.69
N PHE A 359 -15.17 -7.81 -6.77
CA PHE A 359 -13.90 -7.10 -6.81
C PHE A 359 -14.03 -5.81 -7.61
N VAL A 360 -13.06 -4.93 -7.41
CA VAL A 360 -12.87 -3.73 -8.22
C VAL A 360 -11.54 -3.79 -8.95
N PHE A 361 -11.42 -3.04 -10.04
CA PHE A 361 -10.18 -2.89 -10.79
C PHE A 361 -10.17 -1.56 -11.53
N ILE A 362 -8.98 -1.11 -11.94
CA ILE A 362 -8.84 0.04 -12.83
C ILE A 362 -8.91 -0.43 -14.26
N ARG A 363 -9.76 0.24 -15.04
CA ARG A 363 -9.83 0.09 -16.49
C ARG A 363 -9.27 1.33 -17.15
N ARG A 364 -8.27 1.13 -17.99
CA ARG A 364 -7.69 2.19 -18.82
C ARG A 364 -8.13 2.04 -20.26
N TYR A 365 -8.60 3.13 -20.84
CA TYR A 365 -9.04 3.17 -22.25
C TYR A 365 -7.96 3.74 -23.17
N SER A 366 -8.16 3.59 -24.49
CA SER A 366 -7.25 4.10 -25.52
C SER A 366 -7.04 5.63 -25.46
N ASN A 367 -8.05 6.38 -25.03
CA ASN A 367 -8.00 7.83 -24.79
C ASN A 367 -7.25 8.24 -23.49
N LYS A 368 -6.67 7.28 -22.76
CA LYS A 368 -5.95 7.48 -21.50
C LYS A 368 -6.79 7.80 -20.27
N THR A 369 -8.11 7.69 -20.33
CA THR A 369 -8.94 7.82 -19.12
C THR A 369 -8.84 6.56 -18.26
N LEU A 370 -8.95 6.76 -16.94
CA LEU A 370 -9.00 5.71 -15.94
C LEU A 370 -10.39 5.70 -15.29
N ASP A 371 -11.02 4.53 -15.30
CA ASP A 371 -12.28 4.27 -14.60
C ASP A 371 -12.06 3.20 -13.53
N LEU A 372 -12.76 3.35 -12.40
CA LEU A 372 -12.90 2.31 -11.39
C LEU A 372 -14.12 1.45 -11.75
N ILE A 373 -13.88 0.17 -12.03
CA ILE A 373 -14.92 -0.78 -12.39
C ILE A 373 -15.13 -1.73 -11.20
N LYS A 374 -16.39 -2.02 -10.89
CA LYS A 374 -16.78 -3.12 -10.00
C LYS A 374 -17.28 -4.28 -10.85
N ARG A 375 -16.84 -5.49 -10.53
CA ARG A 375 -17.43 -6.72 -11.04
C ARG A 375 -18.06 -7.49 -9.88
N ASP A 376 -19.35 -7.75 -9.97
CA ASP A 376 -20.06 -8.53 -8.96
C ASP A 376 -19.80 -10.04 -9.09
N LYS A 377 -20.22 -10.82 -8.09
CA LYS A 377 -20.12 -12.29 -8.08
C LYS A 377 -20.82 -13.01 -9.24
N LEU A 378 -21.76 -12.34 -9.92
CA LEU A 378 -22.46 -12.87 -11.09
C LEU A 378 -21.72 -12.51 -12.41
N GLY A 379 -20.65 -11.73 -12.31
CA GLY A 379 -19.85 -11.28 -13.44
C GLY A 379 -20.37 -10.02 -14.12
N LYS A 380 -21.31 -9.28 -13.51
CA LYS A 380 -21.75 -8.00 -14.05
C LYS A 380 -20.74 -6.91 -13.71
N GLU A 381 -20.31 -6.17 -14.72
CA GLU A 381 -19.45 -5.00 -14.57
C GLU A 381 -20.27 -3.71 -14.50
N THR A 382 -19.86 -2.81 -13.61
CA THR A 382 -20.42 -1.46 -13.48
C THR A 382 -19.31 -0.45 -13.27
N ILE A 383 -19.35 0.66 -13.99
CA ILE A 383 -18.48 1.82 -13.74
C ILE A 383 -18.93 2.45 -12.41
N VAL A 384 -18.03 2.45 -11.42
CA VAL A 384 -18.26 3.06 -10.11
C VAL A 384 -17.84 4.53 -10.13
N ALA A 385 -16.71 4.81 -10.78
CA ALA A 385 -16.19 6.15 -10.93
C ALA A 385 -15.45 6.28 -12.26
N SER A 386 -15.57 7.46 -12.88
CA SER A 386 -14.86 7.79 -14.11
C SER A 386 -13.90 8.94 -13.94
N ASN A 387 -12.90 9.00 -14.82
CA ASN A 387 -11.89 10.05 -14.89
C ASN A 387 -11.10 10.20 -13.58
N LEU A 388 -10.65 9.08 -13.03
CA LEU A 388 -9.66 9.10 -11.96
C LEU A 388 -8.41 9.82 -12.45
N LEU A 389 -7.73 10.50 -11.53
CA LEU A 389 -6.48 11.18 -11.84
C LEU A 389 -5.46 10.14 -12.35
N SER A 390 -4.87 10.42 -13.49
CA SER A 390 -3.68 9.73 -13.97
C SER A 390 -2.59 10.77 -13.97
N ASP A 391 -1.42 10.45 -13.41
CA ASP A 391 -0.22 11.22 -13.75
C ASP A 391 -0.08 11.21 -15.26
N GLY A 392 0.06 12.40 -15.84
CA GLY A 392 -0.08 12.61 -17.28
C GLY A 392 0.84 11.75 -18.15
N ASP A 393 0.40 11.62 -19.40
CA ASP A 393 0.99 11.08 -20.62
C ASP A 393 1.79 9.76 -20.67
N ASN A 394 2.53 9.29 -19.65
CA ASN A 394 3.17 7.98 -19.69
C ASN A 394 3.47 7.49 -18.27
N GLY A 395 2.73 6.49 -17.78
CA GLY A 395 3.22 5.66 -16.69
C GLY A 395 4.60 5.14 -17.06
N TYR A 396 5.64 5.72 -16.43
CA TYR A 396 7.02 5.48 -16.82
C TYR A 396 7.31 4.00 -16.55
N TYR A 397 7.88 3.33 -17.55
CA TYR A 397 8.08 1.89 -17.55
C TYR A 397 6.81 1.02 -17.42
N GLY A 398 5.63 1.58 -17.67
CA GLY A 398 4.35 0.87 -17.58
C GLY A 398 3.78 0.80 -16.16
N HIS A 399 4.24 1.67 -15.25
CA HIS A 399 3.71 1.77 -13.89
C HIS A 399 2.86 3.04 -13.72
N LEU A 400 1.73 2.90 -13.03
CA LEU A 400 0.90 4.02 -12.57
C LEU A 400 0.84 3.94 -11.06
N GLU A 401 1.10 5.05 -10.37
CA GLU A 401 1.12 5.11 -8.90
C GLU A 401 -0.32 5.12 -8.33
N ILE A 402 -1.09 4.06 -8.60
CA ILE A 402 -2.49 3.93 -8.18
C ILE A 402 -2.70 4.15 -6.67
N PRO A 403 -1.82 3.69 -5.76
CA PRO A 403 -1.92 4.02 -4.34
C PRO A 403 -1.92 5.52 -4.02
N GLN A 404 -1.38 6.37 -4.91
CA GLN A 404 -1.48 7.83 -4.75
C GLN A 404 -2.86 8.38 -5.15
N VAL A 405 -3.66 7.62 -5.88
CA VAL A 405 -4.94 8.07 -6.45
C VAL A 405 -6.13 7.35 -5.83
N LEU A 406 -5.98 6.10 -5.41
CA LEU A 406 -7.04 5.20 -4.97
C LEU A 406 -6.62 4.40 -3.73
N VAL A 407 -7.53 4.33 -2.77
CA VAL A 407 -7.49 3.36 -1.67
C VAL A 407 -8.82 2.62 -1.59
N ILE A 408 -8.75 1.30 -1.42
CA ILE A 408 -9.89 0.43 -1.17
C ILE A 408 -9.78 -0.08 0.27
N HIS A 409 -10.77 0.25 1.08
CA HIS A 409 -10.92 -0.25 2.43
C HIS A 409 -11.95 -1.39 2.41
N CYS A 410 -11.51 -2.60 2.78
CA CYS A 410 -12.40 -3.76 2.87
C CYS A 410 -13.05 -3.81 4.24
N GLY A 411 -14.38 -3.79 4.24
CA GLY A 411 -15.22 -3.88 5.42
C GLY A 411 -15.33 -5.32 5.93
N GLY A 412 -14.30 -5.82 6.60
CA GLY A 412 -14.28 -7.15 7.20
C GLY A 412 -14.55 -7.11 8.71
N GLU A 413 -15.00 -8.24 9.27
CA GLU A 413 -14.83 -8.47 10.72
C GLU A 413 -13.32 -8.59 10.99
N VAL A 414 -12.79 -7.64 11.77
CA VAL A 414 -11.44 -7.73 12.37
C VAL A 414 -11.50 -8.68 13.55
#